data_AF-A0A355F2T1-F1
#
_entry.id   AF-A0A355F2T1-F1
#
_cell.length_a   1.000
_cell.length_b   1.000
_cell.length_c   1.000
_cell.angle_alpha   90.00
_cell.angle_beta   90.00
_cell.angle_gamma   90.00
#
_symmetry.space_group_name_H-M   'P 1'
#
loop_
_entity.id
_entity.type
_entity.pdbx_description
1 polymer ?
#
loop_
_entity_poly.entity_id
_entity_poly.type
_entity_poly.pdbx_seq_one_letter_code
_entity_poly.pdbx_strand_id
1 'polypeptide(L)'
;MRSRLGILAALLLIALPAFAADRTIQSGIDLWTTPGDGRTFIDFSRSPIPAGFFCFKSAPFAERIVFRGVPVATGEKGVLGATDTIVQRFDDAAFDKKGVARTRIQIRALHFESVGVIETACGAFKAEVRLNGEQPVTRMRIVRENANGGRFFAPIAVNGKVVFTRADGATGEILEITRNVRFPANQGIGWANPVGRSELVLQTSGFVLVDTDNDLLPDTYLPGTTRNFAAGLSSRPERGGRGPETKLLPYCHLVDDEGHCPTTTYLEP
;
A
#
# COMPACT_ATOMS: atom_id res chain seq x y z
N MET A 1 1.19 29.77 -64.69
CA MET A 1 1.81 30.02 -63.36
C MET A 1 0.73 30.44 -62.38
N ARG A 2 0.13 29.49 -61.67
CA ARG A 2 -0.80 29.66 -60.53
C ARG A 2 -1.20 28.24 -60.13
N SER A 3 -1.23 27.92 -58.84
CA SER A 3 -1.50 26.58 -58.28
C SER A 3 -0.29 25.66 -58.07
N ARG A 4 0.66 26.06 -57.21
CA ARG A 4 1.55 25.16 -56.45
C ARG A 4 1.95 25.74 -55.08
N LEU A 5 1.08 26.56 -54.48
CA LEU A 5 1.37 27.23 -53.18
C LEU A 5 0.30 26.96 -52.11
N GLY A 6 -0.49 25.90 -52.27
CA GLY A 6 -1.63 25.58 -51.40
C GLY A 6 -1.53 24.25 -50.65
N ILE A 7 -0.39 23.55 -50.70
CA ILE A 7 -0.24 22.20 -50.07
C ILE A 7 0.76 22.20 -48.90
N LEU A 8 1.59 23.23 -48.75
CA LEU A 8 2.58 23.31 -47.65
C LEU A 8 2.04 23.89 -46.33
N ALA A 9 0.87 24.54 -46.34
CA ALA A 9 0.27 25.12 -45.13
C ALA A 9 -0.64 24.14 -44.35
N ALA A 10 -1.05 23.02 -44.96
CA ALA A 10 -1.92 22.04 -44.31
C ALA A 10 -1.17 20.92 -43.55
N LEU A 11 0.15 20.78 -43.78
CA LEU A 11 0.99 19.78 -43.10
C LEU A 11 1.70 20.31 -41.84
N LEU A 12 1.58 21.61 -41.54
CA LEU A 12 2.21 22.23 -40.37
C LEU A 12 1.32 22.22 -39.10
N LEU A 13 0.16 21.55 -39.14
CA LEU A 13 -0.79 21.47 -38.03
C LEU A 13 -0.77 20.13 -37.26
N ILE A 14 0.17 19.22 -37.54
CA ILE A 14 0.26 17.89 -36.89
C ILE A 14 1.52 17.76 -36.01
N ALA A 15 2.01 18.86 -35.45
CA ALA A 15 3.04 18.81 -34.40
C ALA A 15 2.55 19.50 -33.13
N LEU A 16 1.32 19.17 -32.70
CA LEU A 16 0.98 19.38 -31.30
C LEU A 16 1.84 18.41 -30.48
N PRO A 17 2.62 18.90 -29.51
CA PRO A 17 3.44 18.02 -28.70
C PRO A 17 2.53 17.05 -27.96
N ALA A 18 2.74 15.75 -28.17
CA ALA A 18 2.15 14.67 -27.37
C ALA A 18 2.60 14.68 -25.89
N PHE A 19 3.08 15.82 -25.37
CA PHE A 19 3.47 16.05 -23.97
C PHE A 19 2.28 16.47 -23.08
N ALA A 20 1.04 16.48 -23.60
CA ALA A 20 -0.15 16.82 -22.82
C ALA A 20 -0.75 15.63 -22.05
N ALA A 21 -0.39 14.38 -22.40
CA ALA A 21 -1.02 13.19 -21.83
C ALA A 21 -0.52 12.80 -20.41
N ASP A 22 0.59 13.38 -19.94
CA ASP A 22 1.18 13.02 -18.63
C ASP A 22 1.10 14.17 -17.62
N ARG A 23 -0.07 14.81 -17.53
CA ARG A 23 -0.32 15.88 -16.53
C ARG A 23 -1.10 15.42 -15.31
N THR A 24 -1.63 14.22 -15.33
CA THR A 24 -2.55 13.75 -14.30
C THR A 24 -2.18 12.33 -13.91
N ILE A 25 -1.98 12.06 -12.63
CA ILE A 25 -1.93 10.69 -12.11
C ILE A 25 -3.36 10.19 -11.98
N GLN A 26 -3.65 9.01 -12.52
CA GLN A 26 -5.01 8.48 -12.45
C GLN A 26 -5.34 7.98 -11.03
N SER A 27 -6.60 8.11 -10.66
CA SER A 27 -7.22 7.34 -9.58
C SER A 27 -7.09 5.84 -9.84
N GLY A 28 -6.97 5.05 -8.77
CA GLY A 28 -6.69 3.62 -8.85
C GLY A 28 -6.10 3.10 -7.54
N ILE A 29 -5.63 1.85 -7.54
CA ILE A 29 -5.02 1.24 -6.35
C ILE A 29 -3.49 1.17 -6.45
N ASP A 30 -2.87 1.25 -5.28
CA ASP A 30 -1.46 0.96 -5.02
C ASP A 30 -1.38 -0.32 -4.18
N LEU A 31 -0.49 -1.22 -4.58
CA LEU A 31 -0.35 -2.57 -4.04
C LEU A 31 0.92 -2.67 -3.20
N TRP A 32 0.80 -2.95 -1.91
CA TRP A 32 1.91 -2.97 -0.96
C TRP A 32 2.07 -4.36 -0.34
N THR A 33 3.31 -4.67 0.03
CA THR A 33 3.70 -5.91 0.69
C THR A 33 4.43 -5.60 2.00
N THR A 34 4.35 -6.48 2.98
CA THR A 34 4.90 -6.24 4.32
C THR A 34 5.81 -7.39 4.71
N PRO A 35 7.14 -7.18 4.78
CA PRO A 35 8.06 -8.24 5.15
C PRO A 35 7.94 -8.56 6.65
N GLY A 36 8.18 -9.81 7.01
CA GLY A 36 8.27 -10.24 8.42
C GLY A 36 9.62 -9.97 9.07
N ASP A 37 10.33 -8.92 8.66
CA ASP A 37 11.73 -8.64 9.04
C ASP A 37 11.87 -7.86 10.37
N GLY A 38 10.80 -7.83 11.18
CA GLY A 38 10.77 -7.09 12.44
C GLY A 38 10.29 -5.65 12.31
N ARG A 39 10.29 -5.09 11.10
CA ARG A 39 10.02 -3.67 10.90
C ARG A 39 8.57 -3.27 11.08
N THR A 40 7.67 -4.21 10.84
CA THR A 40 6.26 -4.07 11.16
C THR A 40 5.91 -4.66 12.51
N PHE A 41 5.33 -3.87 13.41
CA PHE A 41 5.01 -4.23 14.78
C PHE A 41 3.96 -3.33 15.44
N ILE A 42 3.41 -3.81 16.56
CA ILE A 42 2.71 -3.02 17.57
C ILE A 42 3.45 -3.19 18.89
N ASP A 43 3.73 -2.08 19.58
CA ASP A 43 4.42 -2.04 20.87
C ASP A 43 3.42 -1.72 21.99
N PHE A 44 3.22 -2.65 22.91
CA PHE A 44 2.29 -2.48 24.03
C PHE A 44 2.96 -1.93 25.29
N SER A 45 4.23 -1.52 25.25
CA SER A 45 4.98 -1.07 26.45
C SER A 45 4.36 0.17 27.12
N ARG A 46 3.80 1.11 26.34
CA ARG A 46 3.18 2.34 26.88
C ARG A 46 1.68 2.24 27.11
N SER A 47 1.00 1.45 26.28
CA SER A 47 -0.43 1.14 26.43
C SER A 47 -0.63 -0.37 26.48
N PRO A 48 -0.29 -1.01 27.62
CA PRO A 48 -0.40 -2.46 27.76
C PRO A 48 -1.80 -2.98 27.48
N ILE A 49 -1.87 -4.19 26.94
CA ILE A 49 -3.10 -4.97 26.99
C ILE A 49 -3.42 -5.23 28.47
N PRO A 50 -4.63 -4.91 28.95
CA PRO A 50 -4.96 -5.03 30.37
C PRO A 50 -4.80 -6.44 30.94
N ALA A 51 -4.57 -6.52 32.25
CA ALA A 51 -4.65 -7.79 32.98
C ALA A 51 -6.02 -8.44 32.78
N GLY A 52 -6.05 -9.77 32.74
CA GLY A 52 -7.28 -10.54 32.53
C GLY A 52 -7.72 -10.70 31.07
N PHE A 53 -7.02 -10.07 30.11
CA PHE A 53 -7.40 -10.14 28.69
C PHE A 53 -7.25 -11.54 28.09
N PHE A 54 -6.10 -12.19 28.29
CA PHE A 54 -5.84 -13.50 27.66
C PHE A 54 -6.54 -14.66 28.38
N CYS A 55 -6.70 -14.52 29.70
CA CYS A 55 -7.51 -15.39 30.55
C CYS A 55 -7.69 -14.73 31.91
N PHE A 56 -8.58 -15.27 32.74
CA PHE A 56 -8.77 -14.81 34.10
C PHE A 56 -7.43 -14.73 34.85
N LYS A 57 -7.10 -13.55 35.40
CA LYS A 57 -5.84 -13.23 36.10
C LYS A 57 -4.57 -13.26 35.25
N SER A 58 -4.66 -13.22 33.91
CA SER A 58 -3.48 -12.98 33.09
C SER A 58 -2.81 -11.66 33.52
N ALA A 59 -1.48 -11.60 33.50
CA ALA A 59 -0.78 -10.34 33.65
C ALA A 59 -1.11 -9.39 32.48
N PRO A 60 -0.92 -8.07 32.64
CA PRO A 60 -0.92 -7.16 31.50
C PRO A 60 0.16 -7.58 30.49
N PHE A 61 -0.12 -7.44 29.20
CA PHE A 61 0.87 -7.68 28.15
C PHE A 61 1.40 -6.34 27.64
N ALA A 62 2.70 -6.13 27.81
CA ALA A 62 3.39 -4.87 27.53
C ALA A 62 4.58 -5.06 26.58
N GLU A 63 4.54 -6.11 25.75
CA GLU A 63 5.60 -6.46 24.82
C GLU A 63 5.27 -6.00 23.40
N ARG A 64 6.24 -6.19 22.51
CA ARG A 64 6.13 -5.90 21.09
C ARG A 64 5.71 -7.15 20.31
N ILE A 65 4.75 -6.99 19.42
CA ILE A 65 4.33 -8.04 18.48
C ILE A 65 4.78 -7.63 17.08
N VAL A 66 5.60 -8.46 16.44
CA VAL A 66 6.03 -8.26 15.04
C VAL A 66 5.04 -8.93 14.11
N PHE A 67 4.68 -8.25 13.01
CA PHE A 67 3.79 -8.79 11.98
C PHE A 67 4.45 -8.87 10.61
N ARG A 68 3.86 -9.71 9.77
CA ARG A 68 4.13 -9.81 8.33
C ARG A 68 2.83 -9.74 7.55
N GLY A 69 2.95 -9.42 6.27
CA GLY A 69 1.87 -9.46 5.29
C GLY A 69 1.33 -10.86 5.06
N VAL A 70 0.01 -10.96 4.96
CA VAL A 70 -0.68 -12.12 4.39
C VAL A 70 -1.43 -11.65 3.13
N PRO A 71 -1.27 -12.33 1.98
CA PRO A 71 -1.92 -11.90 0.76
C PRO A 71 -3.44 -11.76 0.92
N VAL A 72 -3.98 -10.63 0.48
CA VAL A 72 -5.43 -10.38 0.51
C VAL A 72 -6.15 -11.35 -0.41
N ALA A 73 -7.31 -11.84 0.03
CA ALA A 73 -8.12 -12.70 -0.81
C ALA A 73 -8.75 -11.90 -1.96
N THR A 74 -8.84 -12.53 -3.12
CA THR A 74 -9.32 -11.91 -4.36
C THR A 74 -10.24 -12.87 -5.09
N GLY A 75 -11.20 -12.32 -5.84
CA GLY A 75 -12.17 -13.13 -6.60
C GLY A 75 -11.51 -14.06 -7.62
N GLU A 76 -10.46 -13.56 -8.29
CA GLU A 76 -9.51 -14.40 -9.01
C GLU A 76 -8.28 -14.63 -8.13
N LYS A 77 -8.05 -15.88 -7.72
CA LYS A 77 -7.01 -16.23 -6.77
C LYS A 77 -5.62 -15.79 -7.25
N GLY A 78 -4.93 -14.98 -6.45
CA GLY A 78 -3.53 -14.60 -6.69
C GLY A 78 -3.34 -13.50 -7.72
N VAL A 79 -4.41 -12.88 -8.25
CA VAL A 79 -4.32 -11.82 -9.26
C VAL A 79 -3.55 -10.58 -8.77
N LEU A 80 -3.47 -10.37 -7.45
CA LEU A 80 -2.68 -9.31 -6.82
C LEU A 80 -1.34 -9.81 -6.25
N GLY A 81 -0.92 -11.04 -6.56
CA GLY A 81 0.33 -11.62 -6.07
C GLY A 81 0.39 -11.68 -4.54
N ALA A 82 1.48 -11.16 -3.96
CA ALA A 82 1.72 -11.17 -2.52
C ALA A 82 1.15 -9.94 -1.78
N THR A 83 0.28 -9.15 -2.43
CA THR A 83 -0.26 -7.91 -1.85
C THR A 83 -1.02 -8.18 -0.56
N ASP A 84 -0.61 -7.57 0.55
CA ASP A 84 -1.30 -7.64 1.84
C ASP A 84 -2.01 -6.33 2.22
N THR A 85 -1.64 -5.23 1.56
CA THR A 85 -2.22 -3.91 1.83
C THR A 85 -2.56 -3.21 0.53
N ILE A 86 -3.80 -2.74 0.40
CA ILE A 86 -4.27 -1.97 -0.74
C ILE A 86 -4.58 -0.54 -0.32
N VAL A 87 -3.96 0.43 -0.98
CA VAL A 87 -4.26 1.85 -0.81
C VAL A 87 -4.92 2.36 -2.08
N GLN A 88 -6.12 2.92 -1.98
CA GLN A 88 -6.79 3.52 -3.13
C GLN A 88 -6.55 5.03 -3.16
N ARG A 89 -6.24 5.54 -4.36
CA ARG A 89 -6.36 6.94 -4.75
C ARG A 89 -7.74 7.20 -5.33
N PHE A 90 -8.52 8.07 -4.71
CA PHE A 90 -9.90 8.35 -5.15
C PHE A 90 -9.98 9.26 -6.36
N ASP A 91 -9.02 10.18 -6.47
CA ASP A 91 -9.10 11.27 -7.43
C ASP A 91 -7.93 11.22 -8.40
N ASP A 92 -8.23 11.55 -9.64
CA ASP A 92 -7.23 11.94 -10.62
C ASP A 92 -6.49 13.20 -10.12
N ALA A 93 -5.16 13.13 -10.11
CA ALA A 93 -4.30 14.14 -9.50
C ALA A 93 -3.53 14.91 -10.59
N ALA A 94 -4.02 16.09 -10.97
CA ALA A 94 -3.34 16.96 -11.93
C ALA A 94 -2.13 17.67 -11.29
N PHE A 95 -1.00 17.67 -12.00
CA PHE A 95 0.21 18.40 -11.61
C PHE A 95 0.07 19.90 -11.86
N ASP A 96 0.40 20.70 -10.86
CA ASP A 96 0.50 22.15 -10.98
C ASP A 96 1.78 22.58 -11.72
N LYS A 97 1.96 23.90 -11.90
CA LYS A 97 3.15 24.48 -12.55
C LYS A 97 4.47 24.18 -11.81
N LYS A 98 4.41 23.74 -10.56
CA LYS A 98 5.56 23.34 -9.74
C LYS A 98 5.80 21.83 -9.77
N GLY A 99 5.04 21.08 -10.57
CA GLY A 99 5.14 19.62 -10.64
C GLY A 99 4.58 18.94 -9.40
N VAL A 100 3.62 19.54 -8.70
CA VAL A 100 2.97 18.97 -7.52
C VAL A 100 1.52 18.61 -7.82
N ALA A 101 1.12 17.39 -7.49
CA ALA A 101 -0.26 16.93 -7.53
C ALA A 101 -0.71 16.45 -6.14
N ARG A 102 -2.03 16.40 -5.91
CA ARG A 102 -2.62 15.92 -4.66
C ARG A 102 -3.85 15.07 -4.96
N THR A 103 -4.03 14.01 -4.18
CA THR A 103 -5.20 13.12 -4.26
C THR A 103 -5.59 12.64 -2.87
N ARG A 104 -6.85 12.28 -2.69
CA ARG A 104 -7.31 11.61 -1.47
C ARG A 104 -6.93 10.14 -1.53
N ILE A 105 -6.49 9.58 -0.41
CA ILE A 105 -6.19 8.16 -0.29
C ILE A 105 -6.89 7.53 0.93
N GLN A 106 -7.13 6.23 0.86
CA GLN A 106 -7.67 5.41 1.96
C GLN A 106 -7.15 3.98 1.83
N ILE A 107 -6.86 3.32 2.96
CA ILE A 107 -6.62 1.88 2.96
C ILE A 107 -7.93 1.16 2.67
N ARG A 108 -7.93 0.28 1.66
CA ARG A 108 -9.11 -0.49 1.25
C ARG A 108 -9.06 -1.94 1.70
N ALA A 109 -7.87 -2.51 1.90
CA ALA A 109 -7.67 -3.84 2.46
C ALA A 109 -6.33 -3.87 3.20
N LEU A 110 -6.27 -4.64 4.29
CA LEU A 110 -5.06 -4.87 5.07
C LEU A 110 -5.20 -6.20 5.80
N HIS A 111 -4.20 -7.08 5.65
CA HIS A 111 -4.15 -8.35 6.36
C HIS A 111 -2.73 -8.67 6.82
N PHE A 112 -2.51 -8.66 8.14
CA PHE A 112 -1.26 -9.08 8.75
C PHE A 112 -1.44 -10.23 9.71
N GLU A 113 -0.38 -11.01 9.90
CA GLU A 113 -0.28 -12.02 10.95
C GLU A 113 1.01 -11.86 11.75
N SER A 114 1.00 -12.28 13.01
CA SER A 114 2.17 -12.26 13.89
C SER A 114 3.23 -13.22 13.35
N VAL A 115 4.49 -12.76 13.27
CA VAL A 115 5.61 -13.57 12.80
C VAL A 115 5.92 -14.74 13.75
N GLY A 116 5.75 -14.51 15.05
CA GLY A 116 5.95 -15.50 16.10
C GLY A 116 4.68 -15.73 16.92
N VAL A 117 4.74 -16.75 17.76
CA VAL A 117 3.70 -17.01 18.76
C VAL A 117 3.90 -16.08 19.96
N ILE A 118 2.79 -15.60 20.52
CA ILE A 118 2.73 -14.74 21.69
C ILE A 118 2.52 -15.64 22.91
N GLU A 119 3.58 -15.81 23.70
CA GLU A 119 3.56 -16.66 24.89
C GLU A 119 3.00 -15.91 26.09
N THR A 120 2.04 -16.51 26.77
CA THR A 120 1.45 -15.96 28.00
C THR A 120 1.27 -17.06 29.04
N ALA A 121 1.01 -16.69 30.30
CA ALA A 121 0.62 -17.66 31.32
C ALA A 121 -0.70 -18.40 31.01
N CYS A 122 -1.48 -17.90 30.04
CA CYS A 122 -2.75 -18.48 29.59
C CYS A 122 -2.58 -19.45 28.41
N GLY A 123 -1.35 -19.63 27.93
CA GLY A 123 -1.01 -20.36 26.72
C GLY A 123 -0.51 -19.45 25.61
N ALA A 124 -0.38 -20.06 24.43
CA ALA A 124 0.29 -19.46 23.28
C ALA A 124 -0.75 -18.96 22.27
N PHE A 125 -0.57 -17.75 21.75
CA PHE A 125 -1.52 -17.09 20.85
C PHE A 125 -0.85 -16.65 19.54
N LYS A 126 -1.64 -16.59 18.48
CA LYS A 126 -1.31 -15.84 17.25
C LYS A 126 -2.12 -14.57 17.23
N ALA A 127 -1.61 -13.54 16.56
CA ALA A 127 -2.35 -12.30 16.34
C ALA A 127 -2.50 -12.02 14.85
N GLU A 128 -3.68 -11.56 14.47
CA GLU A 128 -3.98 -11.07 13.13
C GLU A 128 -4.39 -9.60 13.20
N VAL A 129 -4.07 -8.82 12.17
CA VAL A 129 -4.52 -7.43 12.02
C VAL A 129 -5.37 -7.32 10.77
N ARG A 130 -6.57 -6.77 10.95
CA ARG A 130 -7.52 -6.46 9.87
C ARG A 130 -8.11 -5.07 10.04
N LEU A 131 -8.78 -4.58 8.99
CA LEU A 131 -9.51 -3.32 9.05
C LEU A 131 -10.71 -3.43 10.01
N ASN A 132 -11.06 -2.31 10.62
CA ASN A 132 -12.16 -2.19 11.57
C ASN A 132 -13.04 -0.99 11.23
N GLY A 133 -14.21 -1.26 10.67
CA GLY A 133 -15.18 -0.22 10.27
C GLY A 133 -14.64 0.72 9.18
N GLU A 134 -15.25 1.91 9.10
CA GLU A 134 -14.89 2.92 8.10
C GLU A 134 -13.45 3.39 8.28
N GLN A 135 -12.69 3.39 7.17
CA GLN A 135 -11.30 3.82 7.19
C GLN A 135 -11.17 5.33 6.96
N PRO A 136 -10.25 6.03 7.66
CA PRO A 136 -10.07 7.46 7.44
C PRO A 136 -9.53 7.78 6.04
N VAL A 137 -10.01 8.89 5.46
CA VAL A 137 -9.46 9.43 4.22
C VAL A 137 -8.36 10.44 4.53
N THR A 138 -7.17 10.24 3.97
CA THR A 138 -6.04 11.17 4.08
C THR A 138 -5.70 11.79 2.72
N ARG A 139 -4.66 12.64 2.66
CA ARG A 139 -4.24 13.32 1.43
C ARG A 139 -2.80 12.99 1.09
N MET A 140 -2.61 12.38 -0.06
CA MET A 140 -1.29 12.15 -0.64
C MET A 140 -0.83 13.36 -1.45
N ARG A 141 0.46 13.70 -1.33
CA ARG A 141 1.13 14.69 -2.18
C ARG A 141 2.10 13.97 -3.11
N ILE A 142 2.00 14.22 -4.40
CA ILE A 142 2.87 13.65 -5.43
C ILE A 142 3.71 14.78 -6.01
N VAL A 143 5.02 14.56 -6.13
CA VAL A 143 5.99 15.47 -6.73
C VAL A 143 6.60 14.77 -7.94
N ARG A 144 6.50 15.41 -9.10
CA ARG A 144 7.18 14.99 -10.31
C ARG A 144 8.59 15.57 -10.31
N GLU A 145 9.60 14.70 -10.39
CA GLU A 145 11.00 15.12 -10.48
C GLU A 145 11.50 15.09 -11.93
N ASN A 146 10.95 14.22 -12.76
CA ASN A 146 11.27 14.09 -14.18
C ASN A 146 10.11 13.44 -14.96
N ALA A 147 10.28 13.25 -16.27
CA ALA A 147 9.25 12.64 -17.13
C ALA A 147 8.91 11.19 -16.75
N ASN A 148 9.82 10.47 -16.11
CA ASN A 148 9.65 9.06 -15.75
C ASN A 148 9.11 8.87 -14.33
N GLY A 149 8.93 9.94 -13.55
CA GLY A 149 8.39 9.84 -12.20
C GLY A 149 8.91 10.89 -11.22
N GLY A 150 8.91 10.54 -9.94
CA GLY A 150 9.38 11.42 -8.88
C GLY A 150 9.18 10.81 -7.50
N ARG A 151 8.64 11.60 -6.57
CA ARG A 151 8.36 11.16 -5.20
C ARG A 151 6.93 11.39 -4.78
N PHE A 152 6.41 10.60 -3.85
CA PHE A 152 5.13 10.86 -3.20
C PHE A 152 5.23 10.77 -1.68
N PHE A 153 4.29 11.43 -1.02
CA PHE A 153 4.20 11.61 0.41
C PHE A 153 2.78 11.25 0.83
N ALA A 154 2.62 10.09 1.45
CA ALA A 154 1.33 9.53 1.81
C ALA A 154 1.24 9.39 3.34
N PRO A 155 0.67 10.39 4.05
CA PRO A 155 0.21 10.14 5.41
C PRO A 155 -0.95 9.15 5.35
N ILE A 156 -0.98 8.16 6.22
CA ILE A 156 -2.03 7.14 6.24
C ILE A 156 -2.65 7.10 7.63
N ALA A 157 -3.94 6.86 7.70
CA ALA A 157 -4.63 6.60 8.96
C ALA A 157 -5.45 5.33 8.80
N VAL A 158 -5.42 4.49 9.82
CA VAL A 158 -5.98 3.13 9.80
C VAL A 158 -6.76 2.92 11.08
N ASN A 159 -8.01 2.51 10.94
CA ASN A 159 -8.79 1.95 12.03
C ASN A 159 -8.65 0.43 11.94
N GLY A 160 -7.77 -0.15 12.74
CA GLY A 160 -7.44 -1.56 12.75
C GLY A 160 -8.03 -2.29 13.95
N LYS A 161 -8.13 -3.62 13.84
CA LYS A 161 -8.44 -4.52 14.94
C LYS A 161 -7.39 -5.63 14.95
N VAL A 162 -6.79 -5.85 16.12
CA VAL A 162 -5.92 -6.99 16.41
C VAL A 162 -6.78 -8.10 16.99
N VAL A 163 -6.75 -9.28 16.41
CA VAL A 163 -7.49 -10.47 16.86
C VAL A 163 -6.49 -11.50 17.34
N PHE A 164 -6.66 -12.01 18.55
CA PHE A 164 -5.83 -13.04 19.13
C PHE A 164 -6.56 -14.38 19.09
N THR A 165 -5.91 -15.39 18.53
CA THR A 165 -6.42 -16.77 18.45
C THR A 165 -5.43 -17.70 19.13
N ARG A 166 -5.93 -18.78 19.74
CA ARG A 166 -5.03 -19.74 20.37
C ARG A 166 -4.21 -20.47 19.30
N ALA A 167 -2.90 -20.56 19.52
CA ALA A 167 -1.98 -21.19 18.57
C ALA A 167 -2.18 -22.72 18.48
N ASP A 168 -2.76 -23.34 19.51
CA ASP A 168 -3.12 -24.76 19.55
C ASP A 168 -4.42 -25.08 18.78
N GLY A 169 -5.09 -24.07 18.21
CA GLY A 169 -6.36 -24.24 17.49
C GLY A 169 -7.55 -24.53 18.38
N ALA A 170 -7.40 -24.46 19.71
CA ALA A 170 -8.52 -24.61 20.62
C ALA A 170 -9.50 -23.43 20.44
N THR A 171 -10.78 -23.75 20.35
CA THR A 171 -11.84 -22.74 20.28
C THR A 171 -11.99 -22.06 21.63
N GLY A 172 -12.15 -20.74 21.61
CA GLY A 172 -12.27 -19.91 22.80
C GLY A 172 -13.01 -18.62 22.50
N GLU A 173 -13.08 -17.74 23.50
CA GLU A 173 -13.57 -16.39 23.30
C GLU A 173 -12.70 -15.65 22.27
N ILE A 174 -13.33 -14.87 21.39
CA ILE A 174 -12.61 -14.03 20.43
C ILE A 174 -12.02 -12.86 21.22
N LEU A 175 -10.70 -12.85 21.32
CA LEU A 175 -9.96 -11.80 21.98
C LEU A 175 -9.58 -10.75 20.96
N GLU A 176 -10.08 -9.53 21.12
CA GLU A 176 -9.84 -8.46 20.13
C GLU A 176 -9.57 -7.11 20.77
N ILE A 177 -8.74 -6.31 20.10
CA ILE A 177 -8.38 -4.96 20.51
C ILE A 177 -8.40 -4.04 19.30
N THR A 178 -9.12 -2.94 19.39
CA THR A 178 -9.11 -1.89 18.36
C THR A 178 -7.90 -0.96 18.54
N ARG A 179 -7.31 -0.57 17.41
CA ARG A 179 -6.23 0.41 17.32
C ARG A 179 -6.51 1.40 16.19
N ASN A 180 -6.31 2.67 16.48
CA ASN A 180 -6.50 3.75 15.50
C ASN A 180 -5.13 4.40 15.28
N VAL A 181 -4.47 3.98 14.21
CA VAL A 181 -3.09 4.34 13.91
C VAL A 181 -3.06 5.51 12.94
N ARG A 182 -2.17 6.48 13.16
CA ARG A 182 -1.94 7.59 12.21
C ARG A 182 -0.48 7.70 11.84
N PHE A 183 -0.16 7.26 10.64
CA PHE A 183 1.14 7.40 10.04
C PHE A 183 1.34 8.82 9.48
N PRO A 184 2.39 9.54 9.90
CA PRO A 184 2.76 10.78 9.25
C PRO A 184 3.16 10.52 7.80
N ALA A 185 3.28 11.59 7.01
CA ALA A 185 3.77 11.46 5.66
C ALA A 185 5.18 10.84 5.67
N ASN A 186 5.38 9.84 4.81
CA ASN A 186 6.69 9.22 4.58
C ASN A 186 7.76 10.24 4.13
N GLN A 187 9.03 9.83 4.12
CA GLN A 187 10.17 10.67 3.73
C GLN A 187 10.30 10.91 2.21
N GLY A 188 9.26 10.65 1.41
CA GLY A 188 9.26 10.83 -0.04
C GLY A 188 9.66 9.56 -0.80
N ILE A 189 8.70 8.66 -1.00
CA ILE A 189 8.86 7.38 -1.73
C ILE A 189 8.97 7.64 -3.22
N GLY A 190 9.82 6.88 -3.91
CA GLY A 190 9.84 6.88 -5.37
C GLY A 190 8.50 6.45 -5.96
N TRP A 191 8.11 7.09 -7.05
CA TRP A 191 7.16 6.51 -7.99
C TRP A 191 7.73 6.63 -9.40
N ALA A 192 7.36 5.69 -10.26
CA ALA A 192 7.68 5.74 -11.68
C ALA A 192 6.42 5.68 -12.52
N ASN A 193 6.51 6.21 -13.74
CA ASN A 193 5.55 5.94 -14.79
C ASN A 193 5.85 4.53 -15.37
N PRO A 194 4.98 3.53 -15.17
CA PRO A 194 5.27 2.12 -15.48
C PRO A 194 5.16 1.76 -16.97
N VAL A 195 4.87 2.71 -17.87
CA VAL A 195 4.82 2.45 -19.32
C VAL A 195 6.11 1.76 -19.77
N GLY A 196 5.99 0.49 -20.18
CA GLY A 196 7.09 -0.35 -20.67
C GLY A 196 7.96 -1.02 -19.60
N ARG A 197 7.56 -1.06 -18.32
CA ARG A 197 8.43 -1.53 -17.22
C ARG A 197 7.85 -2.54 -16.21
N SER A 198 6.55 -2.89 -16.25
CA SER A 198 6.01 -3.90 -15.32
C SER A 198 4.77 -4.61 -15.87
N GLU A 199 4.84 -5.95 -15.91
CA GLU A 199 3.76 -6.83 -16.39
C GLU A 199 2.58 -6.90 -15.39
N LEU A 200 2.85 -6.83 -14.08
CA LEU A 200 1.81 -6.84 -13.04
C LEU A 200 0.89 -5.60 -13.08
N VAL A 201 1.45 -4.43 -13.41
CA VAL A 201 0.67 -3.19 -13.61
C VAL A 201 -0.24 -3.29 -14.84
N LEU A 202 0.16 -4.06 -15.84
CA LEU A 202 -0.66 -4.31 -17.03
C LEU A 202 -1.77 -5.33 -16.73
N GLN A 203 -1.47 -6.36 -15.95
CA GLN A 203 -2.41 -7.43 -15.58
C GLN A 203 -3.55 -6.93 -14.67
N THR A 204 -3.28 -5.97 -13.79
CA THR A 204 -4.25 -5.48 -12.79
C THR A 204 -4.91 -4.14 -13.16
N SER A 205 -4.94 -3.78 -14.45
CA SER A 205 -5.51 -2.49 -14.90
C SER A 205 -7.05 -2.43 -14.95
N GLY A 206 -7.73 -3.57 -14.80
CA GLY A 206 -9.18 -3.68 -14.67
C GLY A 206 -9.67 -3.66 -13.21
N PHE A 207 -10.98 -3.66 -13.00
CA PHE A 207 -11.54 -3.83 -11.66
C PHE A 207 -11.16 -5.19 -11.07
N VAL A 208 -10.83 -5.22 -9.78
CA VAL A 208 -10.49 -6.45 -9.05
C VAL A 208 -11.46 -6.58 -7.88
N LEU A 209 -12.05 -7.77 -7.73
CA LEU A 209 -12.86 -8.11 -6.56
C LEU A 209 -11.92 -8.53 -5.43
N VAL A 210 -11.98 -7.81 -4.31
CA VAL A 210 -11.08 -7.95 -3.15
C VAL A 210 -11.90 -8.20 -1.90
N ASP A 211 -11.38 -9.03 -1.01
CA ASP A 211 -11.84 -9.17 0.37
C ASP A 211 -11.30 -7.99 1.20
N THR A 212 -12.20 -7.15 1.69
CA THR A 212 -11.83 -5.92 2.40
C THR A 212 -11.90 -6.02 3.93
N ASP A 213 -12.50 -7.06 4.48
CA ASP A 213 -12.67 -7.26 5.92
C ASP A 213 -11.99 -8.54 6.46
N ASN A 214 -11.35 -9.31 5.58
CA ASN A 214 -10.58 -10.51 5.86
C ASN A 214 -11.44 -11.68 6.37
N ASP A 215 -12.66 -11.83 5.84
CA ASP A 215 -13.52 -13.00 6.09
C ASP A 215 -13.31 -14.14 5.06
N LEU A 216 -12.34 -13.96 4.15
CA LEU A 216 -11.98 -14.83 3.03
C LEU A 216 -13.01 -14.86 1.90
N LEU A 217 -13.98 -13.96 1.90
CA LEU A 217 -15.01 -13.80 0.87
C LEU A 217 -14.83 -12.44 0.18
N PRO A 218 -14.27 -12.42 -1.05
CA PRO A 218 -14.13 -11.17 -1.80
C PRO A 218 -15.47 -10.44 -1.98
N ASP A 219 -15.56 -9.21 -1.48
CA ASP A 219 -16.82 -8.49 -1.27
C ASP A 219 -16.91 -7.17 -2.05
N THR A 220 -15.77 -6.61 -2.46
CA THR A 220 -15.70 -5.24 -2.97
C THR A 220 -14.89 -5.15 -4.25
N TYR A 221 -15.49 -4.56 -5.29
CA TYR A 221 -14.75 -4.19 -6.50
C TYR A 221 -13.95 -2.91 -6.27
N LEU A 222 -12.63 -3.01 -6.44
CA LEU A 222 -11.71 -1.88 -6.45
C LEU A 222 -11.27 -1.57 -7.89
N PRO A 223 -10.98 -0.29 -8.22
CA PRO A 223 -10.36 0.01 -9.50
C PRO A 223 -8.98 -0.65 -9.58
N GLY A 224 -8.52 -0.89 -10.80
CA GLY A 224 -7.20 -1.46 -11.03
C GLY A 224 -6.04 -0.53 -10.67
N THR A 225 -4.83 -1.07 -10.80
CA THR A 225 -3.62 -0.24 -10.81
C THR A 225 -3.57 0.61 -12.08
N THR A 226 -2.89 1.74 -12.01
CA THR A 226 -2.87 2.72 -13.11
C THR A 226 -1.59 2.65 -13.91
N ARG A 227 -1.70 2.90 -15.22
CA ARG A 227 -0.54 2.84 -16.14
C ARG A 227 0.44 4.01 -16.01
N ASN A 228 0.14 5.03 -15.22
CA ASN A 228 0.97 6.23 -15.10
C ASN A 228 1.49 6.50 -13.67
N PHE A 229 1.28 5.57 -12.74
CA PHE A 229 1.83 5.64 -11.39
C PHE A 229 2.03 4.25 -10.82
N ALA A 230 3.28 3.90 -10.55
CA ALA A 230 3.68 2.73 -9.80
C ALA A 230 4.43 3.19 -8.54
N ALA A 231 3.77 3.05 -7.39
CA ALA A 231 4.35 3.34 -6.09
C ALA A 231 5.58 2.45 -5.84
N GLY A 232 6.65 3.03 -5.30
CA GLY A 232 7.86 2.28 -4.95
C GLY A 232 8.93 2.20 -6.03
N LEU A 233 8.56 2.42 -7.29
CA LEU A 233 9.53 2.36 -8.39
C LEU A 233 10.39 3.63 -8.48
N SER A 234 11.64 3.45 -8.87
CA SER A 234 12.56 4.55 -9.13
C SER A 234 12.29 5.20 -10.49
N SER A 235 12.25 6.53 -10.52
CA SER A 235 12.16 7.31 -11.76
C SER A 235 13.49 7.39 -12.54
N ARG A 236 14.60 6.94 -11.95
CA ARG A 236 15.93 6.98 -12.60
C ARG A 236 16.14 5.73 -13.46
N PRO A 237 16.59 5.86 -14.72
CA PRO A 237 17.06 4.71 -15.49
C PRO A 237 18.32 4.12 -14.84
N GLU A 238 18.37 2.79 -14.70
CA GLU A 238 19.53 2.10 -14.14
C GLU A 238 20.76 2.31 -15.03
N ARG A 239 21.85 2.83 -14.46
CA ARG A 239 23.14 2.88 -15.14
C ARG A 239 23.87 1.56 -14.88
N GLY A 240 23.75 0.62 -15.82
CA GLY A 240 24.67 -0.51 -15.98
C GLY A 240 24.47 -1.69 -15.01
N GLY A 241 23.99 -2.80 -15.55
CA GLY A 241 24.50 -4.13 -15.21
C GLY A 241 24.23 -4.68 -13.81
N ARG A 242 22.99 -4.62 -13.33
CA ARG A 242 22.32 -5.63 -12.50
C ARG A 242 20.83 -5.33 -12.60
N GLY A 243 20.00 -6.37 -12.71
CA GLY A 243 18.54 -6.26 -12.83
C GLY A 243 17.94 -5.45 -11.67
N PRO A 244 16.62 -5.17 -11.71
CA PRO A 244 15.97 -4.18 -10.87
C PRO A 244 16.32 -4.40 -9.41
N GLU A 245 17.31 -3.66 -8.91
CA GLU A 245 17.59 -3.63 -7.49
C GLU A 245 16.52 -2.68 -6.95
N THR A 246 15.33 -3.24 -6.75
CA THR A 246 14.33 -2.67 -5.86
C THR A 246 15.03 -2.54 -4.51
N LYS A 247 15.67 -1.40 -4.29
CA LYS A 247 16.04 -1.00 -2.94
C LYS A 247 14.73 -0.86 -2.20
N LEU A 248 14.36 -1.96 -1.54
CA LEU A 248 13.49 -2.04 -0.40
C LEU A 248 13.91 -0.88 0.51
N LEU A 249 13.27 0.27 0.34
CA LEU A 249 13.35 1.32 1.34
C LEU A 249 12.30 0.93 2.37
N PRO A 250 12.70 0.30 3.50
CA PRO A 250 11.77 0.05 4.58
C PRO A 250 11.19 1.37 5.08
N TYR A 251 9.87 1.51 5.03
CA TYR A 251 9.18 2.67 5.55
C TYR A 251 8.96 2.57 7.04
N CYS A 252 10.00 2.81 7.83
CA CYS A 252 9.88 2.70 9.27
C CYS A 252 9.50 4.00 9.95
N HIS A 253 8.36 3.93 10.63
CA HIS A 253 7.83 4.97 11.48
C HIS A 253 7.99 4.52 12.95
N LEU A 254 8.61 5.39 13.76
CA LEU A 254 8.86 5.19 15.19
C LEU A 254 8.25 6.33 16.02
N VAL A 255 7.26 7.03 15.46
CA VAL A 255 6.79 8.31 16.02
C VAL A 255 5.74 8.09 17.12
N ASP A 256 5.19 6.88 17.21
CA ASP A 256 4.26 6.35 18.21
C ASP A 256 4.49 4.83 18.41
N ASP A 257 3.80 4.24 19.39
CA ASP A 257 3.96 2.84 19.86
C ASP A 257 3.50 1.78 18.83
N GLU A 258 3.37 2.15 17.56
CA GLU A 258 2.80 1.35 16.47
C GLU A 258 3.70 1.47 15.23
N GLY A 259 4.89 0.85 15.29
CA GLY A 259 5.84 0.93 14.19
C GLY A 259 5.53 -0.06 13.07
N HIS A 260 5.04 0.40 11.93
CA HIS A 260 4.82 -0.43 10.73
C HIS A 260 5.72 -0.01 9.56
N CYS A 261 6.26 -0.96 8.79
CA CYS A 261 6.98 -0.71 7.54
C CYS A 261 6.46 -1.54 6.36
N PRO A 262 5.55 -1.00 5.53
CA PRO A 262 5.24 -1.65 4.26
C PRO A 262 6.39 -1.42 3.29
N THR A 263 6.66 -2.42 2.47
CA THR A 263 7.52 -2.33 1.31
C THR A 263 6.68 -2.39 0.04
N THR A 264 7.07 -1.61 -0.94
CA THR A 264 6.53 -1.74 -2.30
C THR A 264 7.45 -2.71 -3.06
N THR A 265 7.16 -4.00 -3.06
CA THR A 265 7.81 -4.94 -3.97
C THR A 265 6.81 -5.43 -5.01
N TYR A 266 7.13 -5.16 -6.28
CA TYR A 266 6.56 -5.93 -7.38
C TYR A 266 7.36 -7.23 -7.45
N LEU A 267 6.66 -8.37 -7.39
CA LEU A 267 7.27 -9.68 -7.56
C LEU A 267 7.97 -9.73 -8.93
N GLU A 268 9.25 -10.13 -8.95
CA GLU A 268 9.81 -10.75 -10.15
C GLU A 268 9.22 -12.18 -10.27
N PRO A 269 8.96 -12.66 -11.49
CA PRO A 269 8.35 -13.97 -11.75
C PRO A 269 9.20 -15.15 -11.22
#